data_AF-A0A2E5RD84-F1
#
_entry.id   AF-A0A2E5RD84-F1
#
_cell.length_a   1.000
_cell.length_b   1.000
_cell.length_c   1.000
_cell.angle_alpha   90.00
_cell.angle_beta   90.00
_cell.angle_gamma   90.00
#
_symmetry.space_group_name_H-M   'P 1'
#
loop_
_entity.id
_entity.type
_entity.pdbx_description
1 polymer ?
#
loop_
_entity_poly.entity_id
_entity_poly.type
_entity_poly.pdbx_seq_one_letter_code
_entity_poly.pdbx_strand_id
1 'polypeptide(L)'
;MAHYKIFGKDPYWMNFYGLMILTAIEVGAVGLDLSGFADSIGATEKQLTFGILWGIGIPKFIMIAAIFMHLYGDADSKILTMTALFPAFFIIVMIFFIGLTSPGAPTDLPAWCRPPSWL
;
A
#
# COMPACT_ATOMS: atom_id res chain seq x y z
N MET A 1 13.24 -16.79 -16.46
CA MET A 1 12.36 -16.01 -17.36
C MET A 1 10.97 -16.59 -17.22
N ALA A 2 9.97 -15.78 -16.89
CA ALA A 2 8.60 -16.24 -16.71
C ALA A 2 8.10 -16.94 -17.98
N HIS A 3 7.46 -18.11 -17.82
CA HIS A 3 7.02 -18.95 -18.93
C HIS A 3 5.74 -18.41 -19.62
N TYR A 4 5.19 -17.31 -19.14
CA TYR A 4 3.98 -16.67 -19.66
C TYR A 4 4.26 -15.21 -20.07
N LYS A 5 3.55 -14.75 -21.10
CA LYS A 5 3.58 -13.36 -21.57
C LYS A 5 2.30 -12.67 -21.13
N ILE A 6 2.41 -11.43 -20.68
CA ILE A 6 1.24 -10.59 -20.43
C ILE A 6 1.19 -9.57 -21.57
N PHE A 7 0.08 -9.53 -22.32
CA PHE A 7 -0.08 -8.74 -23.55
C PHE A 7 1.03 -8.94 -24.61
N GLY A 8 1.57 -10.15 -24.71
CA GLY A 8 2.61 -10.49 -25.69
C GLY A 8 4.01 -9.91 -25.39
N LYS A 9 4.15 -9.15 -24.31
CA LYS A 9 5.44 -8.65 -23.81
C LYS A 9 5.89 -9.42 -22.57
N ASP A 10 7.16 -9.26 -22.24
CA ASP A 10 7.75 -9.82 -21.04
C ASP A 10 7.01 -9.27 -19.79
N PRO A 11 6.51 -10.15 -18.90
CA PRO A 11 5.74 -9.75 -17.75
C PRO A 11 6.51 -8.84 -16.79
N TYR A 12 7.83 -9.02 -16.64
CA TYR A 12 8.63 -8.17 -15.74
C TYR A 12 8.70 -6.74 -16.26
N TRP A 13 8.89 -6.56 -17.57
CA TRP A 13 8.98 -5.24 -18.17
C TRP A 13 7.68 -4.47 -18.04
N MET A 14 6.55 -5.12 -18.30
CA MET A 14 5.26 -4.46 -18.15
C MET A 14 4.92 -4.16 -16.69
N ASN A 15 5.26 -5.07 -15.77
CA ASN A 15 5.08 -4.85 -14.35
C ASN A 15 5.95 -3.70 -13.84
N PHE A 16 7.20 -3.61 -14.31
CA PHE A 16 8.10 -2.50 -14.00
C PHE A 16 7.52 -1.15 -14.43
N TYR A 17 7.09 -1.03 -15.70
CA TYR A 17 6.47 0.22 -16.17
C TYR A 17 5.19 0.56 -15.42
N GLY A 18 4.34 -0.43 -15.15
CA GLY A 18 3.13 -0.23 -14.36
C GLY A 18 3.42 0.28 -12.96
N LEU A 19 4.40 -0.30 -12.25
CA LEU A 19 4.83 0.18 -10.94
C LEU A 19 5.41 1.59 -10.99
N MET A 20 6.19 1.93 -12.02
CA MET A 20 6.74 3.28 -12.16
C MET A 20 5.63 4.33 -12.36
N ILE A 21 4.64 4.04 -13.20
CA ILE A 21 3.49 4.93 -13.41
C ILE A 21 2.70 5.11 -12.12
N LEU A 22 2.36 4.00 -11.45
CA LEU A 22 1.62 4.04 -10.20
C LEU A 22 2.37 4.82 -9.10
N THR A 23 3.69 4.67 -9.04
CA THR A 23 4.55 5.44 -8.11
C THR A 23 4.57 6.92 -8.46
N ALA A 24 4.64 7.28 -9.74
CA ALA A 24 4.57 8.67 -10.16
C ALA A 24 3.24 9.33 -9.76
N ILE A 25 2.13 8.58 -9.83
CA ILE A 25 0.82 9.05 -9.38
C ILE A 25 0.81 9.25 -7.85
N GLU A 26 1.36 8.33 -7.06
CA GLU A 26 1.47 8.50 -5.60
C GLU A 26 2.29 9.74 -5.22
N VAL A 27 3.44 9.93 -5.87
CA VAL A 27 4.28 11.11 -5.65
C VAL A 27 3.54 12.38 -6.06
N GLY A 28 2.80 12.35 -7.17
CA GLY A 28 1.97 13.48 -7.60
C GLY A 28 0.83 13.77 -6.62
N ALA A 29 0.18 12.75 -6.07
CA ALA A 29 -0.91 12.91 -5.11
C ALA A 29 -0.45 13.51 -3.78
N VAL A 30 0.80 13.29 -3.37
CA VAL A 30 1.37 13.86 -2.14
C VAL A 30 2.07 15.20 -2.39
N GLY A 31 2.60 15.41 -3.59
CA GLY A 31 3.42 16.58 -3.93
C GLY A 31 2.67 17.75 -4.57
N LEU A 32 1.42 17.55 -5.03
CA LEU A 32 0.59 18.58 -5.65
C LEU A 32 -0.53 19.01 -4.70
N ASP A 33 -1.02 20.24 -4.89
CA ASP A 33 -2.22 20.72 -4.21
C ASP A 33 -3.46 20.16 -4.91
N LEU A 34 -4.17 19.24 -4.25
CA LEU A 34 -5.39 18.61 -4.76
C LEU A 34 -6.67 19.22 -4.18
N SER A 35 -6.58 20.33 -3.44
CA SER A 35 -7.73 20.98 -2.76
C SER A 35 -8.91 21.25 -3.72
N GLY A 36 -8.65 21.88 -4.86
CA GLY A 36 -9.70 22.22 -5.83
C GLY A 36 -10.42 21.01 -6.43
N PHE A 37 -9.71 19.89 -6.61
CA PHE A 37 -10.33 18.65 -7.07
C PHE A 37 -11.04 17.93 -5.93
N ALA A 38 -10.48 17.93 -4.71
CA ALA A 38 -11.09 17.35 -3.53
C ALA A 38 -12.44 18.02 -3.19
N ASP A 39 -12.50 19.35 -3.27
CA ASP A 39 -13.73 20.12 -3.06
C ASP A 39 -14.81 19.78 -4.10
N SER A 40 -14.41 19.53 -5.35
CA SER A 40 -15.35 19.16 -6.43
C SER A 40 -16.05 17.81 -6.21
N ILE A 41 -15.43 16.92 -5.44
CA ILE A 41 -15.97 15.61 -5.08
C ILE A 41 -16.48 15.56 -3.63
N GLY A 42 -16.53 16.70 -2.94
CA GLY A 42 -16.99 16.79 -1.55
C GLY A 42 -16.10 16.07 -0.54
N ALA A 43 -14.81 15.91 -0.83
CA ALA A 43 -13.83 15.27 0.04
C ALA A 43 -12.78 16.28 0.51
N THR A 44 -12.16 16.04 1.66
CA THR A 44 -10.96 16.80 2.06
C THR A 44 -9.74 16.35 1.26
N GLU A 45 -8.78 17.25 1.05
CA GLU A 45 -7.50 16.94 0.39
C GLU A 45 -6.80 15.72 1.02
N LYS A 46 -6.82 15.61 2.35
CA LYS A 46 -6.25 14.48 3.10
C LYS A 46 -6.97 13.17 2.81
N GLN A 47 -8.31 13.19 2.78
CA GLN A 47 -9.10 11.99 2.47
C GLN A 47 -8.85 11.51 1.04
N LEU A 48 -8.79 12.44 0.09
CA LEU A 48 -8.51 12.11 -1.29
C LEU A 48 -7.09 11.55 -1.46
N THR A 49 -6.09 12.22 -0.90
CA THR A 49 -4.69 11.76 -0.96
C THR A 49 -4.54 10.37 -0.36
N PHE A 50 -5.11 10.15 0.83
CA PHE A 50 -5.11 8.84 1.47
C PHE A 50 -5.83 7.78 0.63
N GLY A 51 -6.96 8.13 0.02
CA GLY A 51 -7.70 7.25 -0.89
C GLY A 51 -6.88 6.84 -2.12
N ILE A 52 -6.14 7.79 -2.71
CA ILE A 52 -5.24 7.50 -3.85
C ILE A 52 -4.11 6.57 -3.41
N LEU A 53 -3.45 6.85 -2.28
CA LEU A 53 -2.35 6.03 -1.77
C LEU A 53 -2.78 4.60 -1.47
N TRP A 54 -3.95 4.39 -0.84
CA TRP A 54 -4.48 3.05 -0.61
C TRP A 54 -4.95 2.37 -1.90
N GLY A 55 -5.64 3.12 -2.77
CA GLY A 55 -6.13 2.64 -4.06
C GLY A 55 -5.01 2.16 -4.97
N ILE A 56 -3.82 2.77 -4.89
CA ILE A 56 -2.64 2.39 -5.67
C ILE A 56 -1.75 1.38 -4.93
N GLY A 57 -1.64 1.48 -3.60
CA GLY A 57 -0.81 0.58 -2.80
C GLY A 57 -1.22 -0.89 -2.92
N ILE A 58 -2.53 -1.19 -2.95
CA ILE A 58 -3.05 -2.54 -3.11
C ILE A 58 -2.63 -3.20 -4.44
N PRO A 59 -2.91 -2.60 -5.63
CA PRO A 59 -2.50 -3.19 -6.89
C PRO A 59 -0.97 -3.29 -7.00
N LYS A 60 -0.20 -2.32 -6.48
CA LYS A 60 1.27 -2.41 -6.44
C LYS A 60 1.74 -3.62 -5.62
N PHE A 61 1.13 -3.85 -4.45
CA PHE A 61 1.45 -5.01 -3.62
C PHE A 61 1.21 -6.34 -4.38
N ILE A 62 0.06 -6.46 -5.05
CA ILE A 62 -0.28 -7.65 -5.85
C ILE A 62 0.70 -7.82 -7.02
N MET A 63 1.01 -6.74 -7.74
CA MET A 63 1.95 -6.73 -8.86
C MET A 63 3.35 -7.21 -8.44
N ILE A 64 3.84 -6.75 -7.29
CA ILE A 64 5.15 -7.17 -6.76
C ILE A 64 5.10 -8.63 -6.30
N ALA A 65 4.09 -9.00 -5.50
CA ALA A 65 3.95 -10.33 -4.95
C ALA A 65 3.80 -11.40 -6.06
N ALA A 66 2.87 -11.18 -6.98
CA ALA A 66 2.55 -12.16 -8.01
C ALA A 66 3.69 -12.34 -9.03
N ILE A 67 4.28 -11.24 -9.52
CA ILE A 67 5.21 -11.29 -10.67
C ILE A 67 6.68 -11.22 -10.24
N PHE A 68 7.08 -10.28 -9.37
CA PHE A 68 8.49 -10.15 -8.97
C PHE A 68 8.91 -11.21 -7.95
N MET A 69 8.04 -11.52 -6.99
CA MET A 69 8.31 -12.54 -5.97
C MET A 69 7.88 -13.96 -6.39
N HIS A 70 7.31 -14.14 -7.60
CA HIS A 70 6.85 -15.43 -8.13
C HIS A 70 5.88 -16.18 -7.20
N LEU A 71 5.13 -15.44 -6.37
CA LEU A 71 4.12 -16.02 -5.49
C LEU A 71 2.88 -16.49 -6.28
N TYR A 72 2.85 -16.29 -7.59
CA TYR A 72 1.77 -16.75 -8.46
C TYR A 72 2.28 -17.25 -9.80
N GLY A 73 1.79 -18.41 -10.24
CA GLY A 73 1.97 -18.91 -11.62
C GLY A 73 3.09 -19.94 -11.83
N ASP A 74 4.04 -20.05 -10.90
CA ASP A 74 5.09 -21.09 -10.96
C ASP A 74 4.70 -22.35 -10.18
N ALA A 75 5.33 -23.49 -10.50
CA ALA A 75 5.04 -24.78 -9.86
C ALA A 75 5.18 -24.74 -8.32
N ASP A 76 6.14 -23.98 -7.82
CA ASP A 76 6.43 -23.83 -6.38
C ASP A 76 5.73 -22.62 -5.74
N SER A 77 4.99 -21.83 -6.52
CA SER A 77 4.34 -20.59 -6.04
C SER A 77 3.35 -20.86 -4.90
N LYS A 78 2.70 -22.03 -4.88
CA LYS A 78 1.73 -22.40 -3.84
C LYS A 78 2.37 -22.54 -2.47
N ILE A 79 3.55 -23.16 -2.37
CA ILE A 79 4.22 -23.33 -1.07
C ILE A 79 4.80 -22.00 -0.59
N LEU A 80 5.40 -21.23 -1.50
CA LEU A 80 5.98 -19.92 -1.19
C LEU A 80 4.90 -18.93 -0.71
N THR A 81 3.74 -18.91 -1.33
CA THR A 81 2.62 -18.06 -0.91
C THR A 81 2.07 -18.46 0.45
N MET A 82 1.96 -19.75 0.75
CA MET A 82 1.53 -20.21 2.08
C MET A 82 2.56 -19.80 3.16
N THR A 83 3.85 -19.88 2.86
CA THR A 83 4.90 -19.41 3.77
C THR A 83 4.92 -17.90 3.95
N ALA A 84 4.51 -17.12 2.94
CA ALA A 84 4.42 -15.66 3.03
C ALA A 84 3.13 -15.20 3.75
N LEU A 85 2.03 -15.93 3.61
CA LEU A 85 0.76 -15.64 4.28
C LEU A 85 0.83 -15.86 5.80
N PHE A 86 1.65 -16.81 6.26
CA PHE A 86 1.83 -17.07 7.68
C PHE A 86 2.33 -15.84 8.47
N PRO A 87 3.49 -15.22 8.18
CA PRO A 87 3.92 -14.00 8.86
C PRO A 87 2.99 -12.82 8.58
N ALA A 88 2.40 -12.71 7.38
CA ALA A 88 1.44 -11.64 7.08
C ALA A 88 0.21 -11.71 8.00
N PHE A 89 -0.31 -12.91 8.27
CA PHE A 89 -1.38 -13.13 9.24
C PHE A 89 -0.99 -12.64 10.64
N PHE A 90 0.20 -12.98 11.14
CA PHE A 90 0.66 -12.49 12.44
C PHE A 90 0.83 -10.98 12.48
N ILE A 91 1.31 -10.35 11.41
CA ILE A 91 1.42 -8.89 11.33
C ILE A 91 0.03 -8.24 11.40
N ILE A 92 -0.95 -8.77 10.66
CA ILE A 92 -2.33 -8.26 10.67
C ILE A 92 -2.93 -8.40 12.07
N VAL A 93 -2.81 -9.59 12.67
CA VAL A 93 -3.25 -9.84 14.05
C VAL A 93 -2.54 -8.90 15.01
N MET A 94 -1.22 -8.72 14.90
CA MET A 94 -0.47 -7.84 15.77
C MET A 94 -0.94 -6.39 15.65
N ILE A 95 -1.10 -5.85 14.44
CA ILE A 95 -1.58 -4.47 14.23
C ILE A 95 -3.02 -4.31 14.74
N PHE A 96 -3.89 -5.29 14.50
CA PHE A 96 -5.28 -5.23 14.92
C PHE A 96 -5.42 -5.36 16.44
N PHE A 97 -4.81 -6.37 17.04
CA PHE A 97 -4.89 -6.58 18.48
C PHE A 97 -4.10 -5.53 19.25
N ILE A 98 -2.83 -5.25 18.94
CA ILE A 98 -2.09 -4.16 19.61
C ILE A 98 -2.78 -2.81 19.39
N GLY A 99 -3.26 -2.54 18.18
CA GLY A 99 -3.96 -1.31 17.86
C GLY A 99 -5.30 -1.15 18.59
N LEU A 100 -5.99 -2.25 18.90
CA LEU A 100 -7.25 -2.24 19.66
C LEU A 100 -7.07 -2.42 21.17
N THR A 101 -5.97 -3.02 21.64
CA THR A 101 -5.70 -3.31 23.06
C THR A 101 -4.72 -2.35 23.71
N SER A 102 -4.13 -1.39 22.98
CA SER A 102 -3.54 -0.19 23.58
C SER A 102 -4.61 0.90 23.65
N PRO A 103 -5.29 1.11 24.79
CA PRO A 103 -6.12 2.28 25.03
C PRO A 103 -5.17 3.46 25.24
N GLY A 104 -4.65 3.97 24.14
CA GLY A 104 -3.59 4.95 24.19
C GLY A 104 -3.16 5.44 22.82
N ALA A 105 -4.05 6.14 22.12
CA ALA A 105 -3.64 6.92 20.95
C ALA A 105 -2.58 7.96 21.37
N PRO A 106 -1.89 8.65 20.44
CA PRO A 106 -0.99 9.76 20.77
C PRO A 106 -1.60 10.85 21.69
N THR A 107 -2.93 10.87 21.84
CA THR A 107 -3.70 11.73 22.75
C THR A 107 -3.65 11.32 24.23
N ASP A 108 -3.39 10.05 24.53
CA ASP A 108 -3.29 9.54 25.92
C ASP A 108 -1.85 9.52 26.43
N LEU A 109 -0.87 9.88 25.60
CA LEU A 109 0.48 10.12 26.10
C LEU A 109 0.45 11.28 27.10
N PRO A 110 1.26 11.25 28.15
CA PRO A 110 1.35 12.38 29.06
C PRO A 110 1.79 13.65 28.31
N ALA A 111 1.37 14.83 28.80
CA ALA A 111 1.41 16.10 28.06
C ALA A 111 2.80 16.50 27.51
N TRP A 112 3.88 15.97 28.07
CA TRP A 112 5.27 16.21 27.66
C TRP A 112 5.71 15.39 26.43
N CYS A 113 4.94 14.38 26.02
CA CYS A 113 5.21 13.58 24.81
C CYS A 113 4.27 13.93 23.63
N ARG A 114 3.35 14.89 23.79
CA ARG A 114 2.45 15.35 22.72
C ARG A 114 3.02 16.58 22.02
N PRO A 115 2.80 16.75 20.70
CA PRO A 115 3.06 18.03 20.06
C PRO A 115 2.26 19.14 20.77
N PRO A 116 2.83 20.34 20.93
CA PRO A 116 2.14 21.44 21.60
C PRO A 116 0.81 21.76 20.93
N SER A 117 -0.21 22.11 21.71
CA SER A 117 -1.56 22.40 21.21
C SER A 117 -1.68 23.69 20.35
N TRP A 118 -0.55 24.33 20.04
CA TRP A 118 -0.44 25.55 19.24
C TRP A 118 0.37 25.33 17.95
N LEU A 119 0.64 24.07 17.61
CA LEU A 119 1.22 23.58 16.36
C LEU A 119 0.15 22.79 15.59
#